data_AF-A0A356BXE7-F1
#
_entry.id   AF-A0A356BXE7-F1
#
_cell.length_a   1.000
_cell.length_b   1.000
_cell.length_c   1.000
_cell.angle_alpha   90.00
_cell.angle_beta   90.00
_cell.angle_gamma   90.00
#
_symmetry.space_group_name_H-M   'P 1'
#
loop_
_entity.id
_entity.type
_entity.pdbx_description
1 polymer ?
#
loop_
_entity_poly.entity_id
_entity_poly.type
_entity_poly.pdbx_seq_one_letter_code
_entity_poly.pdbx_strand_id
1 'polypeptide(L)' 'KDIDRSGHTFGDLSLQTMLTIAETDRYLEELITSWDGMVIVAVDHGMHSTLDGGGHGLLRYEDMFVPYFILEGGKR' A
#
# COMPACT_ATOMS: atom_id res chain seq x y z
N LYS A 1 -12.04 -2.42 2.80
CA LYS A 1 -11.22 -3.64 3.12
C LYS A 1 -9.77 -3.20 3.00
N ASP A 2 -8.83 -3.75 3.76
CA ASP A 2 -7.41 -3.42 3.60
C ASP A 2 -6.84 -3.91 2.25
N ILE A 3 -5.69 -3.34 1.86
CA ILE A 3 -5.02 -3.61 0.57
C ILE A 3 -4.62 -5.09 0.46
N ASP A 4 -4.04 -5.67 1.52
CA ASP A 4 -3.56 -7.06 1.53
C ASP A 4 -4.69 -8.05 1.23
N ARG A 5 -5.81 -7.96 1.95
CA ARG A 5 -6.99 -8.81 1.70
C ARG A 5 -7.54 -8.62 0.29
N SER A 6 -7.52 -7.38 -0.22
CA SER A 6 -7.98 -7.09 -1.58
C SER A 6 -7.11 -7.80 -2.62
N GLY A 7 -5.78 -7.71 -2.45
CA GLY A 7 -4.78 -8.39 -3.27
C GLY A 7 -4.94 -9.91 -3.26
N HIS A 8 -5.05 -10.53 -2.08
CA HIS A 8 -5.30 -11.98 -1.97
C HIS A 8 -6.62 -12.41 -2.62
N THR A 9 -7.68 -11.58 -2.52
CA THR A 9 -9.01 -11.95 -3.02
C THR A 9 -9.18 -11.78 -4.52
N PHE A 10 -8.61 -10.71 -5.09
CA PHE A 10 -8.90 -10.28 -6.46
C PHE A 10 -7.69 -10.29 -7.39
N GLY A 11 -6.47 -10.34 -6.86
CA GLY A 11 -5.22 -10.18 -7.60
C GLY A 11 -4.50 -8.90 -7.21
N ASP A 12 -3.16 -8.96 -7.16
CA ASP A 12 -2.25 -7.86 -6.83
C ASP A 12 -2.43 -6.63 -7.74
N LEU A 13 -2.73 -6.86 -9.03
CA LEU A 13 -2.95 -5.81 -10.03
C LEU A 13 -4.43 -5.67 -10.46
N SER A 14 -5.36 -6.27 -9.72
CA SER A 14 -6.78 -6.17 -10.04
C SER A 14 -7.31 -4.74 -9.87
N LEU A 15 -8.36 -4.38 -10.61
CA LEU A 15 -9.01 -3.08 -10.45
C LEU A 15 -9.46 -2.84 -9.00
N GLN A 16 -9.98 -3.88 -8.33
CA GLN A 16 -10.43 -3.84 -6.95
C GLN A 16 -9.30 -3.50 -5.99
N THR A 17 -8.13 -4.12 -6.18
CA THR A 17 -6.93 -3.82 -5.39
C THR A 17 -6.45 -2.41 -5.65
N MET A 18 -6.40 -1.97 -6.91
CA MET A 18 -6.00 -0.60 -7.27
C MET A 18 -6.95 0.46 -6.69
N LEU A 19 -8.26 0.20 -6.66
CA LEU A 19 -9.24 1.09 -6.01
C LEU A 19 -9.03 1.15 -4.49
N THR A 20 -8.65 0.02 -3.86
CA THR A 20 -8.35 -0.04 -2.43
C THR A 20 -7.08 0.74 -2.08
N ILE A 21 -6.06 0.67 -2.95
CA ILE A 21 -4.84 1.47 -2.84
C ILE A 21 -5.19 2.97 -2.95
N ALA A 22 -5.98 3.35 -3.95
CA ALA A 22 -6.39 4.74 -4.13
C ALA A 22 -7.22 5.27 -2.96
N GLU A 23 -8.09 4.45 -2.36
CA GLU A 23 -8.81 4.82 -1.15
C GLU A 23 -7.87 5.05 0.05
N THR A 24 -6.88 4.17 0.22
CA THR A 24 -5.86 4.29 1.28
C THR A 24 -4.98 5.53 1.08
N ASP A 25 -4.61 5.84 -0.16
CA ASP A 25 -3.85 7.05 -0.52
C ASP A 25 -4.59 8.33 -0.11
N ARG A 26 -5.91 8.41 -0.31
CA ARG A 26 -6.72 9.54 0.18
C ARG A 26 -6.71 9.65 1.71
N TYR A 27 -6.74 8.52 2.42
CA TYR A 27 -6.64 8.54 3.89
C TYR A 27 -5.26 9.02 4.34
N LEU A 28 -4.19 8.62 3.65
CA LEU A 28 -2.85 9.14 3.92
C LEU A 28 -2.78 10.65 3.70
N GLU A 29 -3.35 11.18 2.62
CA GLU A 29 -3.42 12.62 2.37
C GLU A 29 -4.08 13.38 3.54
N GLU A 30 -5.25 12.90 3.99
CA GLU A 30 -5.96 13.51 5.13
C GLU A 30 -5.12 13.49 6.42
N LEU A 31 -4.44 12.39 6.70
CA LEU A 31 -3.58 12.25 7.89
C LEU A 31 -2.34 13.13 7.82
N ILE A 32 -1.62 13.10 6.68
CA ILE A 32 -0.38 13.85 6.45
C ILE A 32 -0.65 15.35 6.52
N THR A 33 -1.74 15.82 5.91
CA THR A 33 -2.08 17.25 5.93
C THR A 33 -2.56 17.74 7.30
N SER A 34 -2.99 16.84 8.18
CA SER A 34 -3.45 17.16 9.54
C SER A 34 -2.36 17.02 10.61
N TRP A 35 -1.19 16.47 10.27
CA TRP A 35 -0.09 16.26 11.20
C TRP A 35 1.05 17.24 10.95
N ASP A 36 1.32 18.14 11.89
CA ASP A 36 2.44 19.09 11.81
C ASP A 36 3.72 18.45 12.36
N GLY A 37 4.42 17.73 11.49
CA GLY A 37 5.67 17.05 11.82
C GLY A 37 6.09 16.02 10.79
N MET A 38 7.21 15.35 11.08
CA MET A 38 7.72 14.27 10.25
C MET A 38 6.73 13.11 10.15
N VAL A 39 6.54 12.58 8.94
CA VAL A 39 5.77 11.38 8.64
C VAL A 39 6.66 10.37 7.93
N ILE A 40 6.64 9.12 8.40
CA ILE A 40 7.28 7.99 7.73
C ILE A 40 6.17 7.05 7.27
N VAL A 41 6.08 6.82 5.96
CA VAL A 41 5.17 5.83 5.38
C VAL A 41 6.01 4.62 4.99
N ALA A 42 5.74 3.48 5.62
CA ALA A 42 6.45 2.23 5.38
C ALA A 42 5.44 1.10 5.19
N VAL A 43 5.79 0.16 4.32
CA VAL A 43 5.01 -1.06 4.08
C VAL A 43 5.86 -2.26 4.52
N ASP A 44 5.22 -3.29 5.05
CA ASP A 44 5.86 -4.49 5.58
C ASP A 44 6.22 -5.51 4.50
N HIS A 45 5.39 -5.63 3.45
CA HIS A 45 5.66 -6.49 2.31
C HIS A 45 4.98 -5.99 1.02
N GLY A 46 5.49 -6.46 -0.12
CA GLY A 46 4.80 -6.37 -1.39
C GLY A 46 3.96 -7.61 -1.66
N MET A 47 3.52 -7.79 -2.91
CA MET A 47 2.67 -8.90 -3.32
C MET A 47 2.95 -9.26 -4.77
N HIS A 48 2.86 -10.54 -5.09
CA HIS A 48 3.02 -11.09 -6.43
C HIS A 48 1.71 -11.70 -6.95
N SER A 49 1.61 -11.84 -8.27
CA SER A 49 0.49 -12.53 -8.90
C SER A 49 0.55 -14.05 -8.68
N THR A 50 -0.61 -14.66 -8.47
CA THR A 50 -0.85 -16.10 -8.45
C THR A 50 -2.00 -16.46 -9.42
N LEU A 51 -2.40 -17.73 -9.50
CA LEU A 51 -3.50 -18.15 -10.38
C LEU A 51 -4.88 -17.65 -9.90
N ASP A 52 -5.08 -17.58 -8.58
CA ASP A 52 -6.39 -17.33 -7.96
C ASP A 52 -6.44 -16.01 -7.17
N GLY A 53 -5.46 -15.12 -7.36
CA GLY A 53 -5.32 -13.86 -6.64
C GLY A 53 -3.88 -13.38 -6.56
N GLY A 54 -3.56 -12.61 -5.53
CA GLY A 54 -2.18 -12.26 -5.14
C GLY A 54 -1.66 -13.15 -4.00
N GLY A 55 -0.36 -13.11 -3.76
CA GLY A 55 0.28 -13.79 -2.63
C GLY A 55 1.57 -13.08 -2.21
N HIS A 56 2.13 -13.45 -1.07
CA HIS A 56 3.42 -12.94 -0.60
C HIS A 56 4.12 -13.95 0.31
N GLY A 57 5.34 -13.64 0.76
CA GLY A 57 6.12 -14.47 1.69
C GLY A 57 7.22 -15.30 1.04
N LEU A 58 7.55 -15.03 -0.23
CA LEU A 58 8.66 -15.65 -0.95
C LEU A 58 9.81 -14.66 -1.12
N LEU A 59 11.05 -15.17 -1.21
CA LEU A 59 12.22 -14.34 -1.43
C LEU A 59 12.30 -13.91 -2.91
N ARG A 60 11.50 -12.90 -3.27
CA ARG A 60 11.44 -12.32 -4.62
C ARG A 60 11.19 -10.82 -4.57
N TYR A 61 11.46 -10.14 -5.68
CA TYR A 61 11.43 -8.67 -5.69
C TYR A 61 10.03 -8.12 -5.45
N GLU A 62 8.98 -8.79 -5.93
CA GLU A 62 7.59 -8.36 -5.76
C GLU A 62 7.16 -8.34 -4.29
N ASP A 63 7.68 -9.26 -3.48
CA ASP A 63 7.34 -9.38 -2.05
C ASP A 63 8.21 -8.47 -1.18
N MET A 64 9.36 -8.05 -1.68
CA MET A 64 10.39 -7.34 -0.90
C MET A 64 10.52 -5.86 -1.27
N PHE A 65 10.21 -5.47 -2.51
CA PHE A 65 10.38 -4.10 -2.98
C PHE A 65 9.12 -3.30 -2.68
N VAL A 66 9.22 -2.43 -1.67
CA VAL A 66 8.08 -1.69 -1.11
C VAL A 66 8.34 -0.19 -1.06
N PRO A 67 7.28 0.64 -1.10
CA PRO A 67 7.39 2.06 -0.83
C PRO A 67 7.94 2.35 0.57
N TYR A 68 8.84 3.32 0.65
CA TYR A 68 9.32 3.89 1.90
C TYR A 68 9.48 5.41 1.70
N PHE A 69 8.60 6.18 2.32
CA PHE A 69 8.58 7.64 2.17
C PHE A 69 8.89 8.32 3.50
N ILE A 70 9.74 9.34 3.44
CA ILE A 70 9.97 10.28 4.53
C ILE A 70 9.47 11.64 4.06
N LEU A 71 8.52 12.20 4.79
CA LEU A 71 7.77 13.39 4.41
C LEU A 71 7.71 14.34 5.62
N GLU A 72 7.48 15.61 5.36
CA GLU A 72 7.02 16.57 6.38
C GLU A 72 5.52 16.80 6.15
N GLY A 73 4.72 16.65 7.20
CA GLY A 73 3.28 16.88 7.15
C GLY A 73 2.90 18.35 7.32
N GLY A 74 1.60 18.59 7.48
CA GLY A 74 1.03 19.91 7.72
C GLY A 74 0.58 20.63 6.46
N LYS A 75 -0.24 21.67 6.63
CA LYS A 75 -0.69 22.53 5.51
C LYS A 75 0.40 23.54 5.19
N ARG A 76 0.86 23.55 3.94
CA ARG A 76 1.49 24.75 3.37
C ARG A 76 0.46 25.85 3.14
#